data_AF-A5N077-F1
#
_entry.id   AF-A5N077-F1
#
_cell.length_a   1.000
_cell.length_b   1.000
_cell.length_c   1.000
_cell.angle_alpha   90.00
_cell.angle_beta   90.00
_cell.angle_gamma   90.00
#
_symmetry.space_group_name_H-M   'P 1'
#
loop_
_entity.id
_entity.type
_entity.pdbx_description
1 polymer ?
#
loop_
_entity_poly.entity_id
_entity_poly.type
_entity_poly.pdbx_seq_one_letter_code
_entity_poly.pdbx_strand_id
1 'polypeptide(L)'
;MGIKVFTINVVCSWIIKKKLLQLLKEIKPDIIISVHAVFTGSVTRILEKNHMEIPVISFVADLDNVSNLWADSRAKYILCPTKEAEDKMKSLGISSERLRIVVFPVREEFCSNIPDIDIEAKDSANGSISVLFISGSQGSRQVLKMAKKLLENGKCNVTIIAGKNEVIRKQLKKELAEYSEEHVSIIGFTKEIKKYMTKADILILRASPNVLYEFNQKKIVYLKNNMLRFRNPKAAYNIAAFIIQQCNQQIEEYLNTKEIKSNSVIHDTISQ
;
A
#
# COMPACT_ATOMS: atom_id res chain seq x y z
N MET A 1 -18.76 0.05 -21.39
CA MET A 1 -19.68 1.15 -20.99
C MET A 1 -19.68 1.20 -19.48
N GLY A 2 -18.84 2.07 -18.89
CA GLY A 2 -18.64 2.12 -17.43
C GLY A 2 -19.87 2.64 -16.70
N ILE A 3 -20.11 2.12 -15.49
CA ILE A 3 -21.16 2.64 -14.59
C ILE A 3 -20.83 4.12 -14.32
N LYS A 4 -21.78 5.02 -14.60
CA LYS A 4 -21.61 6.46 -14.37
C LYS A 4 -21.41 6.73 -12.87
N VAL A 5 -20.52 7.65 -12.51
CA VAL A 5 -20.27 8.11 -11.12
C VAL A 5 -21.56 8.36 -10.35
N PHE A 6 -22.54 8.99 -11.02
CA PHE A 6 -23.87 9.22 -10.49
C PHE A 6 -24.56 7.95 -9.98
N THR A 7 -24.55 6.86 -10.76
CA THR A 7 -25.18 5.59 -10.39
C THR A 7 -24.53 4.99 -9.15
N ILE A 8 -23.20 5.04 -9.05
CA ILE A 8 -22.46 4.56 -7.86
C ILE A 8 -22.87 5.39 -6.64
N ASN A 9 -22.89 6.72 -6.76
CA ASN A 9 -23.29 7.60 -5.67
C ASN A 9 -24.73 7.33 -5.21
N VAL A 10 -25.67 7.09 -6.15
CA VAL A 10 -27.06 6.74 -5.83
C VAL A 10 -27.13 5.42 -5.05
N VAL A 11 -26.55 4.35 -5.60
CA VAL A 11 -26.61 3.02 -4.98
C VAL A 11 -25.94 3.02 -3.61
N CYS A 12 -24.72 3.55 -3.51
CA CYS A 12 -24.00 3.61 -2.25
C CYS A 12 -24.70 4.51 -1.23
N SER A 13 -25.28 5.65 -1.65
CA SER A 13 -26.07 6.50 -0.74
C SER A 13 -27.25 5.74 -0.15
N TRP A 14 -27.94 4.92 -0.94
CA TRP A 14 -29.07 4.12 -0.45
C TRP A 14 -28.61 3.07 0.58
N ILE A 15 -27.50 2.37 0.30
CA ILE A 15 -26.93 1.34 1.18
C ILE A 15 -26.53 1.93 2.54
N ILE A 16 -25.85 3.08 2.57
CA ILE A 16 -25.27 3.62 3.81
C ILE A 16 -26.21 4.57 4.57
N LYS A 17 -27.30 5.06 3.95
CA LYS A 17 -28.16 6.13 4.49
C LYS A 17 -28.55 5.92 5.95
N LYS A 18 -29.13 4.76 6.28
CA LYS A 18 -29.66 4.49 7.64
C LYS A 18 -28.56 4.59 8.70
N LYS A 19 -27.43 3.91 8.47
CA LYS A 19 -26.29 3.91 9.40
C LYS A 19 -25.64 5.28 9.50
N LEU A 20 -25.47 5.98 8.37
CA LEU A 20 -24.88 7.31 8.38
C LEU A 20 -25.75 8.29 9.18
N LEU A 21 -27.07 8.34 8.93
CA LEU A 21 -27.97 9.24 9.66
C LEU A 21 -28.00 8.95 11.17
N GLN A 22 -27.87 7.68 11.57
CA GLN A 22 -27.74 7.33 12.98
C GLN A 22 -26.43 7.89 13.56
N LEU A 23 -25.30 7.65 12.89
CA LEU A 23 -23.99 8.16 13.32
C LEU A 23 -23.96 9.69 13.40
N LEU A 24 -24.59 10.40 12.46
CA LEU A 24 -24.64 11.86 12.47
C LEU A 24 -25.41 12.40 13.67
N LYS A 25 -26.46 11.70 14.14
CA LYS A 25 -27.21 12.08 15.34
C LYS A 25 -26.43 11.82 16.63
N GLU A 26 -25.67 10.72 16.67
CA GLU A 26 -24.87 10.31 17.81
C GLU A 26 -23.61 11.16 17.96
N ILE A 27 -22.85 11.32 16.87
CA ILE A 27 -21.54 12.00 16.86
C ILE A 27 -21.69 13.52 16.75
N LYS A 28 -22.72 14.01 16.04
CA LYS A 28 -22.92 15.44 15.71
C LYS A 28 -21.64 16.13 15.20
N PRO A 29 -21.04 15.64 14.11
CA PRO A 29 -19.73 16.11 13.68
C PRO A 29 -19.81 17.52 13.08
N ASP A 30 -18.83 18.36 13.41
CA ASP A 30 -18.61 19.66 12.76
C ASP A 30 -18.07 19.52 11.32
N ILE A 31 -17.46 18.36 11.01
CA ILE A 31 -16.85 18.07 9.71
C ILE A 31 -16.80 16.57 9.44
N ILE A 32 -16.92 16.18 8.17
CA ILE A 32 -16.74 14.79 7.72
C ILE A 32 -15.56 14.73 6.74
N ILE A 33 -14.61 13.84 7.02
CA ILE A 33 -13.50 13.56 6.10
C ILE A 33 -13.73 12.21 5.43
N SER A 34 -13.86 12.21 4.11
CA SER A 34 -13.99 11.02 3.29
C SER A 34 -12.62 10.57 2.78
N VAL A 35 -12.14 9.44 3.28
CA VAL A 35 -10.89 8.79 2.85
C VAL A 35 -11.15 7.62 1.87
N HIS A 36 -12.34 7.56 1.28
CA HIS A 36 -12.71 6.53 0.32
C HIS A 36 -13.55 7.12 -0.81
N ALA A 37 -13.11 6.93 -2.06
CA ALA A 37 -13.69 7.55 -3.25
C ALA A 37 -15.22 7.44 -3.32
N VAL A 38 -15.74 6.22 -3.13
CA VAL A 38 -17.19 5.92 -3.16
C VAL A 38 -18.00 6.70 -2.12
N PHE A 39 -17.40 7.09 -1.00
CA PHE A 39 -18.10 7.81 0.06
C PHE A 39 -18.13 9.31 -0.15
N THR A 40 -17.27 9.88 -0.99
CA THR A 40 -17.27 11.33 -1.22
C THR A 40 -18.65 11.78 -1.74
N GLY A 41 -19.08 11.26 -2.90
CA GLY A 41 -20.34 11.69 -3.49
C GLY A 41 -21.62 11.08 -2.88
N SER A 42 -21.50 9.91 -2.24
CA SER A 42 -22.65 9.28 -1.58
C SER A 42 -22.98 9.92 -0.23
N VAL A 43 -21.98 10.35 0.55
CA VAL A 43 -22.19 11.10 1.80
C VAL A 43 -22.76 12.48 1.51
N THR A 44 -22.14 13.26 0.61
CA THR A 44 -22.64 14.60 0.25
C THR A 44 -24.09 14.55 -0.24
N ARG A 45 -24.45 13.52 -1.02
CA ARG A 45 -25.83 13.28 -1.46
C ARG A 45 -26.80 13.03 -0.30
N ILE A 46 -26.39 12.29 0.73
CA ILE A 46 -27.26 12.06 1.91
C ILE A 46 -27.43 13.36 2.68
N LEU A 47 -26.36 14.13 2.88
CA LEU A 47 -26.43 15.42 3.58
C LEU A 47 -27.38 16.40 2.88
N GLU A 48 -27.19 16.59 1.58
CA GLU A 48 -28.02 17.45 0.73
C GLU A 48 -29.51 17.05 0.78
N LYS A 49 -29.80 15.74 0.65
CA LYS A 49 -31.19 15.23 0.70
C LYS A 49 -31.88 15.35 2.05
N ASN A 50 -31.13 15.60 3.13
CA ASN A 50 -31.69 15.77 4.47
C ASN A 50 -31.43 17.19 4.99
N HIS A 51 -31.09 18.15 4.11
CA HIS A 51 -30.86 19.55 4.45
C HIS A 51 -29.84 19.74 5.59
N MET A 52 -28.78 18.94 5.60
CA MET A 52 -27.69 19.05 6.57
C MET A 52 -26.50 19.80 5.96
N GLU A 53 -25.99 20.80 6.67
CA GLU A 53 -24.90 21.68 6.21
C GLU A 53 -23.50 21.27 6.71
N ILE A 54 -23.34 20.00 7.08
CA ILE A 54 -22.05 19.50 7.59
C ILE A 54 -21.03 19.50 6.44
N PRO A 55 -19.89 20.23 6.55
CA PRO A 55 -18.89 20.26 5.50
C PRO A 55 -18.23 18.89 5.30
N VAL A 56 -18.14 18.46 4.04
CA VAL A 56 -17.41 17.25 3.65
C VAL A 56 -16.09 17.63 3.01
N ILE A 57 -15.00 17.08 3.53
CA ILE A 57 -13.67 17.11 2.90
C ILE A 57 -13.40 15.75 2.29
N SER A 58 -12.90 15.73 1.06
CA SER A 58 -12.43 14.51 0.41
C SER A 58 -10.91 14.43 0.49
N PHE A 59 -10.35 13.26 0.79
CA PHE A 59 -8.91 13.02 0.78
C PHE A 59 -8.57 11.97 -0.27
N VAL A 60 -7.92 12.38 -1.36
CA VAL A 60 -7.55 11.48 -2.46
C VAL A 60 -6.48 10.50 -1.97
N ALA A 61 -6.86 9.23 -1.84
CA ALA A 61 -5.95 8.18 -1.39
C ALA A 61 -5.38 7.33 -2.54
N ASP A 62 -5.74 7.61 -3.79
CA ASP A 62 -5.27 6.82 -4.93
C ASP A 62 -3.81 7.19 -5.28
N LEU A 63 -2.95 6.18 -5.45
CA LEU A 63 -1.55 6.35 -5.84
C LEU A 63 -1.36 6.54 -7.34
N ASP A 64 -2.19 5.88 -8.13
CA ASP A 64 -2.26 6.00 -9.57
C ASP A 64 -3.72 5.83 -10.02
N ASN A 65 -4.01 6.16 -11.28
CA ASN A 65 -5.36 6.04 -11.85
C ASN A 65 -6.46 6.68 -10.98
N VAL A 66 -6.18 7.91 -10.52
CA VAL A 66 -7.02 8.67 -9.60
C VAL A 66 -8.48 8.65 -10.06
N SER A 67 -9.34 8.08 -9.21
CA SER A 67 -10.74 7.80 -9.54
C SER A 67 -11.55 9.09 -9.69
N ASN A 68 -12.44 9.12 -10.69
CA ASN A 68 -13.38 10.22 -10.87
C ASN A 68 -14.38 10.33 -9.70
N LEU A 69 -14.51 9.31 -8.85
CA LEU A 69 -15.40 9.31 -7.68
C LEU A 69 -14.95 10.29 -6.58
N TRP A 70 -13.69 10.71 -6.59
CA TRP A 70 -13.19 11.75 -5.69
C TRP A 70 -13.71 13.14 -6.05
N ALA A 71 -14.02 13.38 -7.33
CA ALA A 71 -14.47 14.67 -7.82
C ALA A 71 -15.96 14.88 -7.53
N ASP A 72 -16.26 15.49 -6.38
CA ASP A 72 -17.59 15.98 -6.06
C ASP A 72 -17.51 17.48 -5.72
N SER A 73 -18.13 18.31 -6.56
CA SER A 73 -18.11 19.75 -6.36
C SER A 73 -18.82 20.17 -5.08
N ARG A 74 -19.69 19.35 -4.47
CA ARG A 74 -20.33 19.68 -3.19
C ARG A 74 -19.40 19.52 -1.99
N ALA A 75 -18.23 18.89 -2.16
CA ALA A 75 -17.22 18.86 -1.11
C ALA A 75 -16.65 20.27 -0.87
N LYS A 76 -16.44 20.62 0.40
CA LYS A 76 -15.85 21.91 0.80
C LYS A 76 -14.41 22.03 0.29
N TYR A 77 -13.62 20.97 0.49
CA TYR A 77 -12.27 20.84 -0.06
C TYR A 77 -12.01 19.41 -0.54
N ILE A 78 -11.14 19.29 -1.54
CA ILE A 78 -10.52 18.03 -1.96
C ILE A 78 -9.02 18.16 -1.72
N LEU A 79 -8.52 17.30 -0.84
CA LEU A 79 -7.12 17.22 -0.46
C LEU A 79 -6.40 16.26 -1.40
N CYS A 80 -5.36 16.75 -2.07
CA CYS A 80 -4.59 16.04 -3.07
C CYS A 80 -3.16 15.84 -2.57
N PRO A 81 -2.70 14.59 -2.37
CA PRO A 81 -1.34 14.32 -1.91
C PRO A 81 -0.28 14.52 -3.01
N THR A 82 -0.71 14.60 -4.27
CA THR A 82 0.17 14.77 -5.43
C THR A 82 -0.39 15.80 -6.40
N LYS A 83 0.51 16.36 -7.22
CA LYS A 83 0.14 17.26 -8.32
C LYS A 83 -0.73 16.57 -9.37
N GLU A 84 -0.43 15.30 -9.67
CA GLU A 84 -1.24 14.47 -10.57
C GLU A 84 -2.69 14.34 -10.09
N ALA A 85 -2.92 14.13 -8.79
CA ALA A 85 -4.25 14.09 -8.21
C ALA A 85 -4.98 15.44 -8.35
N GLU A 86 -4.28 16.55 -8.09
CA GLU A 86 -4.84 17.89 -8.26
C GLU A 86 -5.24 18.16 -9.72
N ASP A 87 -4.35 17.89 -10.67
CA ASP A 87 -4.59 18.12 -12.09
C ASP A 87 -5.72 17.23 -12.62
N LYS A 88 -5.82 15.99 -12.11
CA LYS A 88 -6.98 15.14 -12.37
C LYS A 88 -8.29 15.77 -11.88
N MET A 89 -8.33 16.28 -10.65
CA MET A 89 -9.55 16.92 -10.12
C MET A 89 -9.92 18.17 -10.92
N LYS A 90 -8.94 18.97 -11.36
CA LYS A 90 -9.17 20.11 -12.26
C LYS A 90 -9.76 19.68 -13.59
N SER A 91 -9.24 18.61 -14.20
CA SER A 91 -9.77 18.06 -15.46
C SER A 91 -11.22 17.58 -15.35
N LEU A 92 -11.69 17.29 -14.14
CA LEU A 92 -13.06 16.90 -13.84
C LEU A 92 -13.96 18.08 -13.45
N GLY A 93 -13.47 19.32 -13.58
CA GLY A 93 -14.24 20.54 -13.34
C GLY A 93 -14.28 20.99 -11.87
N ILE A 94 -13.42 20.44 -11.00
CA ILE A 94 -13.28 20.98 -9.64
C ILE A 94 -12.47 22.26 -9.69
N SER A 95 -13.03 23.32 -9.12
CA SER A 95 -12.40 24.63 -9.12
C SER A 95 -11.19 24.70 -8.17
N SER A 96 -10.18 25.48 -8.55
CA SER A 96 -8.87 25.49 -7.87
C SER A 96 -8.95 25.95 -6.42
N GLU A 97 -9.88 26.84 -6.07
CA GLU A 97 -10.10 27.30 -4.69
C GLU A 97 -10.61 26.21 -3.75
N ARG A 98 -11.12 25.08 -4.29
CA ARG A 98 -11.54 23.90 -3.53
C ARG A 98 -10.46 22.82 -3.43
N LEU A 99 -9.36 22.96 -4.16
CA LEU A 99 -8.26 22.00 -4.16
C LEU A 99 -7.17 22.42 -3.18
N ARG A 100 -6.63 21.46 -2.43
CA ARG A 100 -5.49 21.70 -1.53
C ARG A 100 -4.44 20.63 -1.76
N ILE A 101 -3.24 21.03 -2.14
CA ILE A 101 -2.07 20.14 -2.09
C ILE A 101 -1.70 19.96 -0.61
N VAL A 102 -1.61 18.72 -0.18
CA VAL A 102 -1.22 18.35 1.20
C VAL A 102 -0.21 17.21 1.16
N VAL A 103 0.45 16.95 2.29
CA VAL A 103 1.24 15.71 2.45
C VAL A 103 0.28 14.56 2.75
N PHE A 104 0.58 13.37 2.26
CA PHE A 104 -0.20 12.17 2.60
C PHE A 104 -0.05 11.87 4.11
N PRO A 105 -1.15 11.67 4.85
CA PRO A 105 -1.07 11.44 6.28
C PRO A 105 -0.48 10.05 6.53
N VAL A 106 0.61 10.03 7.30
CA VAL A 106 1.23 8.82 7.81
C VAL A 106 1.09 8.77 9.32
N ARG A 107 1.28 7.59 9.92
CA ARG A 107 1.30 7.47 11.38
C ARG A 107 2.44 8.29 11.95
N GLU A 108 2.23 8.91 13.11
CA GLU A 108 3.21 9.78 13.78
C GLU A 108 4.59 9.13 13.94
N GLU A 109 4.61 7.83 14.23
CA GLU A 109 5.85 7.05 14.33
C GLU A 109 6.68 7.07 13.04
N PHE A 110 6.09 7.33 11.87
CA PHE A 110 6.75 7.50 10.57
C PHE A 110 7.01 8.96 10.17
N CYS A 111 6.52 9.94 10.95
CA CYS A 111 6.79 11.37 10.70
C CYS A 111 8.20 11.79 11.10
N SER A 112 8.81 11.10 12.08
CA SER A 112 10.22 11.30 12.43
C SER A 112 11.10 10.69 11.36
N ASN A 113 12.08 11.46 10.87
CA ASN A 113 13.16 10.92 10.05
C ASN A 113 13.66 9.65 10.73
N ILE A 114 13.64 8.55 10.00
CA ILE A 114 14.43 7.39 10.39
C ILE A 114 15.85 7.98 10.45
N PRO A 115 16.55 7.92 11.59
CA PRO A 115 17.95 8.34 11.63
C PRO A 115 18.62 7.72 10.42
N ASP A 116 19.49 8.45 9.71
CA ASP A 116 20.40 7.82 8.78
C ASP A 116 21.06 6.69 9.58
N ILE A 117 20.55 5.47 9.40
CA ILE A 117 21.14 4.30 10.01
C ILE A 117 22.50 4.31 9.36
N ASP A 118 23.58 4.43 10.12
CA ASP A 118 24.90 4.14 9.62
C ASP A 118 24.81 2.79 8.91
N ILE A 119 24.73 2.84 7.58
CA ILE A 119 24.57 1.67 6.71
C ILE A 119 25.82 0.79 6.88
N GLU A 120 26.91 1.38 7.36
CA GLU A 120 28.16 0.71 7.72
C GLU A 120 28.08 -0.10 9.03
N ALA A 121 27.10 0.17 9.91
CA ALA A 121 27.05 -0.41 11.26
C ALA A 121 26.08 -1.59 11.42
N LYS A 122 25.60 -2.20 10.33
CA LYS A 122 24.95 -3.52 10.41
C LYS A 122 25.86 -4.59 9.85
N ASP A 123 26.65 -5.13 10.77
CA ASP A 123 26.96 -6.55 10.80
C ASP A 123 25.68 -7.33 10.49
N SER A 124 25.55 -7.76 9.24
CA SER A 124 24.91 -9.03 8.95
C SER A 124 25.72 -10.03 9.76
N ALA A 125 25.26 -10.37 10.96
CA ALA A 125 26.03 -11.10 11.96
C ALA A 125 26.62 -12.43 11.45
N ASN A 126 26.22 -12.89 10.25
CA ASN A 126 26.79 -14.01 9.49
C ASN A 126 26.89 -13.77 7.95
N GLY A 127 26.76 -12.54 7.44
CA GLY A 127 26.77 -12.26 5.99
C GLY A 127 25.46 -12.53 5.22
N SER A 128 24.38 -12.90 5.91
CA SER A 128 23.06 -13.16 5.30
C SER A 128 22.21 -11.90 5.13
N ILE A 129 21.51 -11.79 3.99
CA ILE A 129 20.60 -10.69 3.62
C ILE A 129 19.25 -10.87 4.34
N SER A 130 18.78 -9.84 5.03
CA SER A 130 17.48 -9.84 5.70
C SER A 130 16.37 -9.38 4.76
N VAL A 131 15.35 -10.23 4.56
CA VAL A 131 14.21 -9.99 3.68
C VAL A 131 12.93 -9.94 4.49
N LEU A 132 12.18 -8.85 4.40
CA LEU A 132 10.89 -8.67 5.07
C LEU A 132 9.74 -8.74 4.07
N PHE A 133 8.83 -9.68 4.31
CA PHE A 133 7.52 -9.73 3.64
C PHE A 133 6.45 -9.11 4.53
N ILE A 134 5.72 -8.12 4.01
CA ILE A 134 4.49 -7.61 4.64
C ILE A 134 3.31 -8.12 3.82
N SER A 135 2.75 -9.24 4.27
CA SER A 135 1.60 -9.86 3.64
C SER A 135 0.34 -9.29 4.28
N GLY A 136 -0.47 -8.57 3.49
CA GLY A 136 -1.82 -8.23 3.91
C GLY A 136 -2.69 -9.50 4.05
N SER A 137 -3.99 -9.33 4.29
CA SER A 137 -4.93 -10.44 4.54
C SER A 137 -5.13 -11.45 3.40
N GLN A 138 -4.48 -11.30 2.23
CA GLN A 138 -4.83 -11.99 0.97
C GLN A 138 -3.64 -12.62 0.21
N GLY A 139 -2.42 -12.70 0.78
CA GLY A 139 -1.19 -12.98 0.00
C GLY A 139 -0.39 -14.26 0.32
N SER A 140 -0.98 -15.31 0.91
CA SER A 140 -0.18 -16.40 1.52
C SER A 140 0.66 -17.23 0.53
N ARG A 141 0.13 -17.55 -0.66
CA ARG A 141 0.76 -18.54 -1.55
C ARG A 141 1.96 -18.01 -2.33
N GLN A 142 1.91 -16.77 -2.84
CA GLN A 142 3.05 -16.17 -3.53
C GLN A 142 4.17 -15.86 -2.55
N VAL A 143 3.84 -15.28 -1.39
CA VAL A 143 4.82 -14.99 -0.32
C VAL A 143 5.52 -16.27 0.11
N LEU A 144 4.79 -17.36 0.32
CA LEU A 144 5.38 -18.66 0.65
C LEU A 144 6.36 -19.15 -0.42
N LYS A 145 5.98 -19.09 -1.70
CA LYS A 145 6.86 -19.51 -2.81
C LYS A 145 8.14 -18.68 -2.90
N MET A 146 8.03 -17.37 -2.71
CA MET A 146 9.19 -16.48 -2.74
C MET A 146 10.09 -16.71 -1.53
N ALA A 147 9.50 -16.84 -0.34
CA ALA A 147 10.22 -17.15 0.89
C ALA A 147 11.03 -18.46 0.75
N LYS A 148 10.41 -19.56 0.29
CA LYS A 148 11.12 -20.83 0.09
C LYS A 148 12.33 -20.69 -0.83
N LYS A 149 12.19 -20.03 -1.98
CA LYS A 149 13.30 -19.81 -2.91
C LYS A 149 14.44 -18.98 -2.32
N LEU A 150 14.12 -17.96 -1.53
CA LEU A 150 15.15 -17.15 -0.86
C LEU A 150 15.90 -17.96 0.20
N LEU A 151 15.19 -18.85 0.90
CA LEU A 151 15.76 -19.71 1.93
C LEU A 151 16.59 -20.86 1.35
N GLU A 152 16.17 -21.44 0.21
CA GLU A 152 16.93 -22.45 -0.54
C GLU A 152 18.35 -21.97 -0.93
N ASN A 153 18.50 -20.66 -1.18
CA ASN A 153 19.80 -20.07 -1.51
C ASN A 153 20.75 -19.96 -0.31
N GLY A 154 20.28 -20.20 0.94
CA GLY A 154 21.07 -20.21 2.17
C GLY A 154 21.66 -18.86 2.62
N LYS A 155 21.52 -17.81 1.81
CA LYS A 155 22.10 -16.48 2.04
C LYS A 155 21.09 -15.46 2.59
N CYS A 156 19.86 -15.87 2.86
CA CYS A 156 18.79 -14.96 3.24
C CYS A 156 18.12 -15.37 4.55
N ASN A 157 17.83 -14.38 5.40
CA ASN A 157 16.95 -14.53 6.55
C ASN A 157 15.61 -13.87 6.20
N VAL A 158 14.51 -14.62 6.32
CA VAL A 158 13.18 -14.20 5.90
C VAL A 158 12.29 -13.90 7.11
N THR A 159 11.79 -12.67 7.21
CA THR A 159 10.74 -12.30 8.15
C THR A 159 9.43 -12.11 7.40
N ILE A 160 8.33 -12.69 7.86
CA ILE A 160 6.99 -12.55 7.28
C ILE A 160 6.03 -12.02 8.33
N ILE A 161 5.43 -10.85 8.06
CA ILE A 161 4.37 -10.26 8.88
C ILE A 161 3.02 -10.62 8.22
N ALA A 162 2.26 -11.50 8.86
CA ALA A 162 0.97 -12.01 8.38
C ALA A 162 -0.24 -11.16 8.82
N GLY A 163 -0.01 -10.13 9.64
CA GLY A 163 -1.08 -9.28 10.18
C GLY A 163 -2.06 -10.06 11.05
N LYS A 164 -3.35 -9.68 11.04
CA LYS A 164 -4.39 -10.28 11.88
C LYS A 164 -4.93 -11.63 11.37
N ASN A 165 -4.44 -12.13 10.24
CA ASN A 165 -4.93 -13.38 9.66
C ASN A 165 -4.20 -14.59 10.26
N GLU A 166 -4.70 -15.08 11.40
CA GLU A 166 -4.10 -16.22 12.09
C GLU A 166 -4.15 -17.52 11.29
N VAL A 167 -5.11 -17.69 10.37
CA VAL A 167 -5.16 -18.86 9.47
C VAL A 167 -3.94 -18.87 8.55
N ILE A 168 -3.65 -17.75 7.89
CA ILE A 168 -2.46 -17.60 7.05
C ILE A 168 -1.18 -17.77 7.86
N ARG A 169 -1.12 -17.19 9.07
CA ARG A 169 0.05 -17.32 9.95
C ARG A 169 0.34 -18.77 10.29
N LYS A 170 -0.68 -19.53 10.71
CA LYS A 170 -0.54 -20.97 11.01
C LYS A 170 -0.11 -21.77 9.79
N GLN A 171 -0.68 -21.45 8.63
CA GLN A 171 -0.28 -22.09 7.37
C GLN A 171 1.19 -21.83 7.05
N LEU A 172 1.64 -20.57 7.09
CA LEU A 172 3.04 -20.22 6.83
C LEU A 172 3.98 -20.92 7.81
N LYS A 173 3.62 -20.99 9.10
CA LYS A 173 4.41 -21.70 10.11
C LYS A 173 4.55 -23.18 9.79
N LYS A 174 3.46 -23.82 9.38
CA LYS A 174 3.48 -25.24 8.98
C LYS A 174 4.33 -25.47 7.73
N GLU A 175 4.17 -24.63 6.72
CA GLU A 175 4.80 -24.79 5.41
C GLU A 175 6.30 -24.45 5.39
N LEU A 176 6.77 -23.69 6.39
CA LEU A 176 8.17 -23.28 6.57
C LEU A 176 8.80 -23.90 7.83
N ALA A 177 8.17 -24.91 8.42
CA ALA A 177 8.65 -25.56 9.65
C ALA A 177 9.99 -26.29 9.50
N GLU A 178 10.39 -26.59 8.26
CA GLU A 178 11.69 -27.21 7.94
C GLU A 178 12.88 -26.25 8.11
N TYR A 179 12.64 -24.94 8.18
CA TYR A 179 13.67 -23.92 8.35
C TYR A 179 13.81 -23.52 9.82
N SER A 180 15.04 -23.28 10.26
CA SER A 180 15.33 -22.78 11.61
C SER A 180 14.69 -21.40 11.85
N GLU A 181 14.29 -21.14 13.10
CA GLU A 181 13.77 -19.82 13.52
C GLU A 181 14.82 -18.69 13.37
N GLU A 182 16.10 -19.05 13.28
CA GLU A 182 17.19 -18.12 12.96
C GLU A 182 17.11 -17.58 11.52
N HIS A 183 16.58 -18.39 10.59
CA HIS A 183 16.46 -18.06 9.17
C HIS A 183 15.04 -17.64 8.78
N VAL A 184 14.02 -18.05 9.54
CA VAL A 184 12.61 -17.74 9.23
C VAL A 184 11.86 -17.28 10.47
N SER A 185 11.33 -16.06 10.42
CA SER A 185 10.44 -15.52 11.46
C SER A 185 9.06 -15.21 10.91
N ILE A 186 8.00 -15.74 11.54
CA ILE A 186 6.61 -15.53 11.12
C ILE A 186 5.83 -14.84 12.23
N ILE A 187 5.57 -13.56 12.00
CA ILE A 187 4.96 -12.64 12.95
C ILE A 187 3.49 -12.45 12.60
N GLY A 188 2.63 -12.38 13.62
CA GLY A 188 1.23 -12.01 13.45
C GLY A 188 1.06 -10.49 13.27
N PHE A 189 0.03 -9.93 13.87
CA PHE A 189 -0.13 -8.48 13.94
C PHE A 189 0.92 -7.89 14.90
N THR A 190 1.62 -6.84 14.47
CA THR A 190 2.59 -6.11 15.30
C THR A 190 2.37 -4.60 15.20
N LYS A 191 2.59 -3.90 16.32
CA LYS A 191 2.64 -2.44 16.36
C LYS A 191 4.06 -1.91 16.06
N GLU A 192 5.09 -2.74 16.21
CA GLU A 192 6.49 -2.37 15.98
C GLU A 192 6.90 -2.49 14.51
N ILE A 193 5.99 -2.21 13.57
CA ILE A 193 6.24 -2.43 12.14
C ILE A 193 7.43 -1.61 11.64
N LYS A 194 7.59 -0.37 12.13
CA LYS A 194 8.76 0.49 11.85
C LYS A 194 10.09 -0.21 12.15
N LYS A 195 10.20 -0.93 13.27
CA LYS A 195 11.41 -1.65 13.68
C LYS A 195 11.79 -2.75 12.70
N TYR A 196 10.83 -3.55 12.24
CA TYR A 196 11.10 -4.61 11.26
C TYR A 196 11.55 -4.03 9.92
N MET A 197 10.91 -2.94 9.50
CA MET A 197 11.20 -2.31 8.22
C MET A 197 12.56 -1.59 8.23
N THR A 198 12.92 -0.98 9.36
CA THR A 198 14.24 -0.40 9.61
C THR A 198 15.35 -1.45 9.65
N LYS A 199 15.02 -2.71 9.97
CA LYS A 199 15.98 -3.81 10.09
C LYS A 199 16.25 -4.54 8.77
N ALA A 200 15.29 -4.56 7.87
CA ALA A 200 15.35 -5.33 6.63
C ALA A 200 16.27 -4.68 5.59
N ASP A 201 17.05 -5.49 4.88
CA ASP A 201 17.82 -5.08 3.71
C ASP A 201 16.93 -5.04 2.46
N ILE A 202 16.00 -6.00 2.35
CA ILE A 202 15.03 -6.09 1.25
C ILE A 202 13.62 -6.10 1.83
N LEU A 203 12.76 -5.25 1.30
CA LEU A 203 11.37 -5.15 1.70
C LEU A 203 10.44 -5.52 0.53
N ILE A 204 9.62 -6.55 0.74
CA ILE A 204 8.64 -7.05 -0.22
C ILE A 204 7.25 -6.87 0.36
N LEU A 205 6.46 -5.98 -0.24
CA LEU A 205 5.13 -5.64 0.25
C LEU A 205 4.14 -5.40 -0.88
N ARG A 206 2.86 -5.43 -0.54
CA ARG A 206 1.81 -4.92 -1.44
C ARG A 206 1.83 -3.40 -1.40
N ALA A 207 2.03 -2.79 -2.56
CA ALA A 207 1.86 -1.35 -2.73
C ALA A 207 0.45 -0.93 -2.32
N SER A 208 0.37 -0.23 -1.20
CA SER A 208 -0.81 0.50 -0.76
C SER A 208 -0.38 1.93 -0.44
N PRO A 209 -1.27 2.91 -0.55
CA PRO A 209 -0.95 4.31 -0.34
C PRO A 209 -0.22 4.54 0.99
N ASN A 210 -0.83 4.10 2.10
CA ASN A 210 -0.27 4.28 3.44
C ASN A 210 1.15 3.72 3.56
N VAL A 211 1.36 2.49 3.10
CA VAL A 211 2.67 1.85 3.18
C VAL A 211 3.67 2.61 2.32
N LEU A 212 3.32 2.99 1.09
CA LEU A 212 4.24 3.75 0.23
C LEU A 212 4.69 5.05 0.90
N TYR A 213 3.76 5.80 1.50
CA TYR A 213 4.09 7.07 2.16
C TYR A 213 4.78 6.89 3.52
N GLU A 214 4.50 5.80 4.24
CA GLU A 214 5.26 5.42 5.44
C GLU A 214 6.74 5.07 5.12
N PHE A 215 7.05 4.73 3.86
CA PHE A 215 8.42 4.41 3.39
C PHE A 215 8.96 5.44 2.41
N ASN A 216 9.59 6.48 2.95
CA ASN A 216 10.36 7.44 2.16
C ASN A 216 11.88 7.21 2.33
N GLN A 217 12.40 6.07 1.85
CA GLN A 217 13.85 5.78 1.83
C GLN A 217 14.36 5.51 0.41
N LYS A 218 15.58 6.00 0.11
CA LYS A 218 16.22 6.05 -1.22
C LYS A 218 16.69 4.70 -1.81
N LYS A 219 16.52 3.56 -1.12
CA LYS A 219 17.11 2.27 -1.53
C LYS A 219 16.14 1.10 -1.42
N ILE A 220 14.99 1.16 -2.12
CA ILE A 220 14.02 0.05 -2.16
C ILE A 220 13.61 -0.24 -3.60
N VAL A 221 13.58 -1.52 -3.95
CA VAL A 221 13.05 -2.03 -5.22
C VAL A 221 11.53 -2.16 -5.10
N TYR A 222 10.81 -1.29 -5.81
CA TYR A 222 9.35 -1.31 -5.83
C TYR A 222 8.82 -2.29 -6.87
N LEU A 223 8.19 -3.38 -6.41
CA LEU A 223 7.35 -4.21 -7.27
C LEU A 223 5.94 -3.60 -7.34
N LYS A 224 5.72 -2.71 -8.32
CA LYS A 224 4.40 -2.11 -8.58
C LYS A 224 3.45 -3.13 -9.20
N ASN A 225 2.89 -4.01 -8.36
CA ASN A 225 1.56 -4.62 -8.46
C ASN A 225 1.53 -5.94 -7.66
N ASN A 226 0.97 -5.88 -6.45
CA ASN A 226 0.16 -7.00 -5.95
C ASN A 226 -1.33 -6.80 -6.34
N MET A 227 -1.60 -5.97 -7.36
CA MET A 227 -2.83 -5.96 -8.14
C MET A 227 -2.55 -6.40 -9.59
N LEU A 228 -2.04 -7.63 -9.75
CA LEU A 228 -2.15 -8.31 -11.03
C LEU A 228 -3.40 -9.19 -10.99
N ARG A 229 -4.53 -8.68 -11.52
CA ARG A 229 -5.71 -9.52 -11.76
C ARG A 229 -5.46 -10.33 -13.03
N PHE A 230 -4.85 -11.49 -12.88
CA PHE A 230 -4.57 -12.37 -14.01
C PHE A 230 -5.80 -13.17 -14.41
N ARG A 231 -6.21 -13.04 -15.67
CA ARG A 231 -7.23 -13.90 -16.30
C ARG A 231 -6.64 -15.24 -16.79
N ASN A 232 -5.30 -15.35 -16.85
CA ASN A 232 -4.56 -16.50 -17.40
C ASN A 232 -3.42 -16.95 -16.44
N PRO A 233 -3.39 -18.22 -15.99
CA PRO A 233 -2.38 -18.76 -15.06
C PRO A 233 -0.92 -18.80 -15.57
N LYS A 234 -0.68 -18.93 -16.88
CA LYS A 234 0.68 -19.02 -17.44
C LYS A 234 1.44 -17.68 -17.37
N ALA A 235 0.74 -16.56 -17.53
CA ALA A 235 1.33 -15.21 -17.45
C ALA A 235 1.83 -14.87 -16.02
N ALA A 236 1.13 -15.36 -14.99
CA ALA A 236 1.51 -15.16 -13.60
C ALA A 236 2.82 -15.89 -13.22
N TYR A 237 3.11 -17.02 -13.86
CA TYR A 237 4.32 -17.80 -13.62
C TYR A 237 5.55 -17.13 -14.24
N ASN A 238 5.44 -16.64 -15.48
CA ASN A 238 6.55 -16.00 -16.19
C ASN A 238 6.98 -14.68 -15.51
N ILE A 239 6.03 -13.91 -14.99
CA ILE A 239 6.31 -12.67 -14.26
C ILE A 239 6.91 -12.96 -12.88
N ALA A 240 6.47 -14.01 -12.19
CA ALA A 240 7.10 -14.43 -10.94
C ALA A 240 8.54 -14.94 -11.17
N ALA A 241 8.78 -15.68 -12.25
CA ALA A 241 10.13 -16.10 -12.65
C ALA A 241 11.01 -14.89 -13.00
N PHE A 242 10.47 -13.89 -13.71
CA PHE A 242 11.15 -12.63 -14.00
C PHE A 242 11.45 -11.83 -12.75
N ILE A 243 10.51 -11.69 -11.81
CA ILE A 243 10.73 -11.03 -10.52
C ILE A 243 11.82 -11.75 -9.73
N ILE A 244 11.82 -13.08 -9.70
CA ILE A 244 12.85 -13.87 -9.03
C ILE A 244 14.20 -13.71 -9.72
N GLN A 245 14.23 -13.69 -11.05
CA GLN A 245 15.45 -13.45 -11.83
C GLN A 245 16.01 -12.05 -11.59
N GLN A 246 15.16 -11.03 -11.52
CA GLN A 246 15.54 -9.65 -11.21
C GLN A 246 15.98 -9.49 -9.75
N CYS A 247 15.28 -10.13 -8.80
CA CYS A 247 15.72 -10.19 -7.41
C CYS A 247 17.09 -10.88 -7.30
N ASN A 248 17.31 -11.99 -8.00
CA ASN A 248 18.60 -12.68 -8.00
C ASN A 248 19.70 -11.80 -8.63
N GLN A 249 19.41 -11.12 -9.74
CA GLN A 249 20.35 -10.21 -10.41
C GLN A 249 20.71 -9.01 -9.51
N GLN A 250 19.74 -8.44 -8.82
CA GLN A 250 19.95 -7.33 -7.88
C GLN A 250 20.63 -7.78 -6.59
N ILE A 251 20.37 -9.00 -6.12
CA ILE A 251 21.10 -9.64 -5.02
C ILE A 251 22.57 -9.84 -5.41
N GLU A 252 22.86 -10.34 -6.61
CA GLU A 252 24.24 -10.48 -7.10
C GLU A 252 24.93 -9.13 -7.25
N GLU A 253 24.24 -8.12 -7.79
CA GLU A 253 24.79 -6.76 -7.91
C GLU A 253 25.10 -6.18 -6.52
N TYR A 254 24.17 -6.26 -5.57
CA TYR A 254 24.39 -5.79 -4.19
C TYR A 254 25.51 -6.55 -3.47
N LEU A 255 25.61 -7.88 -3.65
CA LEU A 255 26.69 -8.68 -3.07
C LEU A 255 28.07 -8.24 -3.59
N ASN A 256 28.14 -7.78 -4.84
CA ASN A 256 29.37 -7.37 -5.49
C ASN A 256 29.75 -5.91 -5.25
N THR A 257 28.77 -4.99 -5.18
CA THR A 257 29.02 -3.55 -5.19
C THR A 257 28.68 -2.86 -3.87
N LYS A 258 27.94 -3.54 -2.97
CA LYS A 258 27.30 -2.93 -1.78
C LYS A 258 26.39 -1.73 -2.12
N GLU A 259 26.04 -1.55 -3.38
CA GLU A 259 25.19 -0.49 -3.89
C GLU A 259 24.06 -1.09 -4.73
N ILE A 260 22.82 -0.67 -4.47
CA ILE A 260 21.72 -0.89 -5.39
C ILE A 260 21.58 0.39 -6.20
N LYS A 261 21.94 0.37 -7.49
CA LYS A 261 21.69 1.52 -8.38
C LYS A 261 20.18 1.70 -8.53
N SER A 262 19.62 2.63 -7.76
CA SER A 262 18.23 3.05 -7.92
C SER A 262 18.12 3.68 -9.30
N ASN A 263 17.51 3.01 -10.28
CA ASN A 263 16.94 3.70 -11.45
C ASN A 263 16.01 2.86 -12.32
N SER A 264 15.83 1.55 -12.11
CA SER A 264 14.81 0.80 -12.85
C SER A 264 13.49 0.75 -12.07
N VAL A 265 12.66 1.79 -12.25
CA VAL A 265 11.22 1.60 -12.11
C VAL A 265 10.82 0.62 -13.21
N ILE A 266 10.39 -0.59 -12.83
CA ILE A 266 10.07 -1.73 -13.72
C ILE A 266 9.01 -1.40 -14.81
N HIS A 267 8.38 -0.23 -14.74
CA HIS A 267 7.40 0.23 -15.72
C HIS A 267 7.97 0.29 -17.16
N ASP A 268 9.24 0.67 -17.33
CA ASP A 268 9.82 0.91 -18.65
C ASP A 268 10.19 -0.38 -19.41
N THR A 269 10.21 -1.52 -18.72
CA THR A 269 10.55 -2.82 -19.32
C THR A 269 9.33 -3.70 -19.59
N ILE A 270 8.18 -3.43 -18.95
CA ILE A 270 6.93 -4.17 -19.17
C ILE A 270 6.11 -3.58 -20.33
N SER A 271 6.51 -2.41 -20.84
CA SER A 271 5.86 -1.74 -21.97
C SER A 271 6.45 -2.10 -23.35
N GLN A 272 7.33 -3.11 -23.43
CA GLN A 272 7.78 -3.75 -24.68
C GLN A 272 7.27 -5.19 -24.79
#